data_AF-A0A4Q5T3D6-F1
#
_entry.id   AF-A0A4Q5T3D6-F1
#
_cell.length_a   1.000
_cell.length_b   1.000
_cell.length_c   1.000
_cell.angle_alpha   90.00
_cell.angle_beta   90.00
_cell.angle_gamma   90.00
#
_symmetry.space_group_name_H-M   'P 1'
#
loop_
_entity.id
_entity.type
_entity.pdbx_description
1 polymer ?
#
loop_
_entity_poly.entity_id
_entity_poly.type
_entity_poly.pdbx_seq_one_letter_code
_entity_poly.pdbx_strand_id
1 'polypeptide(L)'
;MSSYADRLQALRDQLKRDRLDGFVVPLTDEHMSEYVGEYAQRLAWLTGFQGSAGSAVVLSQEAAIFTDGRYTLQVRQQVSADHWQYVPVPQVSIASWLGEHAPEGGRIGYDPWLHTRAWVEEARKALAEKGAELIAVDTNPIDAVWPDRPRPSDATLSVQDDAA
;
A
#
# COMPACT_ATOMS: atom_id res chain seq x y z
N MET A 1 -15.66 -15.83 -4.23
CA MET A 1 -14.81 -14.70 -3.76
C MET A 1 -13.40 -14.98 -4.23
N SER A 2 -12.69 -13.97 -4.75
CA SER A 2 -11.27 -14.11 -5.09
C SER A 2 -10.44 -14.35 -3.83
N SER A 3 -9.44 -15.24 -3.91
CA SER A 3 -8.47 -15.41 -2.84
C SER A 3 -7.51 -14.21 -2.77
N TYR A 4 -6.78 -14.04 -1.67
CA TYR A 4 -5.75 -13.00 -1.58
C TYR A 4 -4.62 -13.20 -2.60
N ALA A 5 -4.31 -14.45 -2.96
CA ALA A 5 -3.36 -14.76 -4.03
C ALA A 5 -3.87 -14.24 -5.39
N ASP A 6 -5.16 -14.45 -5.70
CA ASP A 6 -5.78 -13.94 -6.93
C ASP A 6 -5.74 -12.41 -6.99
N ARG A 7 -5.96 -11.72 -5.86
CA ARG A 7 -5.89 -10.25 -5.77
C ARG A 7 -4.48 -9.72 -6.01
N LEU A 8 -3.48 -10.36 -5.41
CA LEU A 8 -2.07 -10.02 -5.65
C LEU A 8 -1.69 -10.23 -7.12
N GLN A 9 -2.13 -11.32 -7.74
CA GLN A 9 -1.88 -11.58 -9.15
C GLN A 9 -2.58 -10.54 -10.04
N ALA A 10 -3.85 -10.22 -9.75
CA ALA A 10 -4.59 -9.20 -10.49
C ALA A 10 -3.91 -7.83 -10.43
N LEU A 11 -3.39 -7.45 -9.24
CA LEU A 11 -2.60 -6.22 -9.09
C LEU A 11 -1.33 -6.26 -9.94
N ARG A 12 -0.55 -7.34 -9.91
CA ARG A 12 0.65 -7.48 -10.76
C ARG A 12 0.32 -7.35 -12.26
N ASP A 13 -0.77 -7.96 -12.70
CA ASP A 13 -1.22 -7.85 -14.08
C ASP A 13 -1.63 -6.42 -14.43
N GLN A 14 -2.23 -5.68 -13.49
CA GLN A 14 -2.56 -4.27 -13.64
C GLN A 14 -1.29 -3.40 -13.73
N LEU A 15 -0.32 -3.58 -12.82
CA LEU A 15 0.95 -2.85 -12.86
C LEU A 15 1.68 -3.05 -14.19
N LYS A 16 1.67 -4.27 -14.73
CA LYS A 16 2.23 -4.55 -16.05
C LYS A 16 1.53 -3.78 -17.17
N ARG A 17 0.19 -3.64 -17.13
CA ARG A 17 -0.57 -2.81 -18.09
C ARG A 17 -0.18 -1.34 -17.99
N ASP A 18 0.05 -0.87 -16.77
CA ASP A 18 0.43 0.52 -16.46
C ASP A 18 1.94 0.80 -16.67
N ARG A 19 2.71 -0.21 -17.09
CA ARG A 19 4.18 -0.15 -17.25
C ARG A 19 4.88 0.25 -15.94
N LEU A 20 4.44 -0.36 -14.85
CA LEU A 20 5.03 -0.28 -13.52
C LEU A 20 5.61 -1.63 -13.13
N ASP A 21 6.77 -1.62 -12.50
CA ASP A 21 7.47 -2.82 -12.01
C ASP A 21 7.15 -3.11 -10.54
N GLY A 22 6.56 -2.13 -9.84
CA GLY A 22 6.05 -2.28 -8.49
C GLY A 22 5.15 -1.13 -8.04
N PHE A 23 4.55 -1.28 -6.86
CA PHE A 23 3.64 -0.32 -6.28
C PHE A 23 3.66 -0.35 -4.75
N VAL A 24 3.55 0.82 -4.12
CA VAL A 24 3.48 0.97 -2.65
C VAL A 24 2.03 1.18 -2.21
N VAL A 25 1.62 0.46 -1.17
CA VAL A 25 0.25 0.41 -0.65
C VAL A 25 0.25 0.73 0.85
N PRO A 26 0.11 2.01 1.25
CA PRO A 26 -0.01 2.35 2.67
C PRO A 26 -1.40 1.98 3.23
N LEU A 27 -1.49 1.78 4.54
CA LEU A 27 -2.76 1.79 5.27
C LEU A 27 -3.10 3.22 5.64
N THR A 28 -3.73 3.95 4.71
CA THR A 28 -4.20 5.32 4.95
C THR A 28 -5.17 5.76 3.85
N ASP A 29 -5.83 6.89 4.04
CA ASP A 29 -6.62 7.59 3.02
C ASP A 29 -5.96 8.93 2.64
N GLU A 30 -6.59 9.68 1.74
CA GLU A 30 -6.14 10.99 1.27
C GLU A 30 -6.05 12.07 2.36
N HIS A 31 -6.53 11.79 3.56
CA HIS A 31 -6.53 12.68 4.72
C HIS A 31 -5.58 12.22 5.82
N MET A 32 -4.86 11.12 5.60
CA MET A 32 -4.01 10.48 6.60
C MET A 32 -4.77 10.06 7.86
N SER A 33 -6.02 9.61 7.70
CA SER A 33 -6.88 9.19 8.81
C SER A 33 -6.26 8.01 9.57
N GLU A 34 -6.40 8.03 10.89
CA GLU A 34 -6.03 6.89 11.75
C GLU A 34 -6.98 5.69 11.54
N TYR A 35 -8.28 5.96 11.38
CA TYR A 35 -9.29 4.96 11.05
C TYR A 35 -9.76 5.18 9.63
N VAL A 36 -9.40 4.25 8.75
CA VAL A 36 -9.65 4.34 7.31
C VAL A 36 -11.03 3.76 6.99
N GLY A 37 -11.87 4.55 6.30
CA GLY A 37 -13.16 4.08 5.80
C GLY A 37 -13.01 2.90 4.85
N GLU A 38 -14.00 2.01 4.79
CA GLU A 38 -13.92 0.74 4.05
C GLU A 38 -13.52 0.91 2.57
N TYR A 39 -13.96 2.01 1.94
CA TYR A 39 -13.61 2.37 0.56
C TYR A 39 -12.10 2.54 0.33
N ALA A 40 -11.32 2.84 1.37
CA ALA A 40 -9.88 3.13 1.29
C ALA A 40 -9.02 2.03 1.95
N GLN A 41 -9.62 0.95 2.46
CA GLN A 41 -8.93 -0.18 3.11
C GLN A 41 -8.20 -1.11 2.11
N ARG A 42 -7.40 -0.52 1.21
CA ARG A 42 -6.70 -1.20 0.11
C ARG A 42 -5.69 -2.24 0.61
N LEU A 43 -4.96 -1.95 1.68
CA LEU A 43 -4.02 -2.91 2.28
C LEU A 43 -4.76 -4.16 2.78
N ALA A 44 -5.87 -3.96 3.50
CA ALA A 44 -6.69 -5.05 4.03
C ALA A 44 -7.32 -5.87 2.90
N TRP A 45 -7.85 -5.20 1.87
CA TRP A 45 -8.39 -5.90 0.70
C TRP A 45 -7.33 -6.73 -0.02
N LEU A 46 -6.13 -6.17 -0.23
CA LEU A 46 -5.06 -6.85 -0.96
C LEU A 46 -4.49 -8.05 -0.18
N THR A 47 -4.28 -7.89 1.13
CA THR A 47 -3.46 -8.82 1.93
C THR A 47 -4.25 -9.67 2.91
N GLY A 48 -5.45 -9.22 3.31
CA GLY A 48 -6.20 -9.76 4.44
C GLY A 48 -5.76 -9.23 5.80
N PHE A 49 -4.73 -8.36 5.86
CA PHE A 49 -4.26 -7.78 7.10
C PHE A 49 -5.26 -6.79 7.69
N GLN A 50 -5.64 -7.00 8.95
CA GLN A 50 -6.65 -6.20 9.67
C GLN A 50 -6.05 -5.36 10.80
N GLY A 51 -4.73 -5.22 10.88
CA GLY A 51 -4.10 -4.34 11.86
C GLY A 51 -4.32 -2.87 11.50
N SER A 52 -4.20 -1.96 12.48
CA SER A 52 -4.44 -0.53 12.27
C SER A 52 -3.25 0.23 11.69
N ALA A 53 -2.07 -0.39 11.58
CA ALA A 53 -0.89 0.22 11.00
C ALA A 53 -0.11 -0.79 10.17
N GLY A 54 0.21 -0.40 8.95
CA GLY A 54 1.06 -1.19 8.07
C GLY A 54 1.15 -0.58 6.68
N SER A 55 1.98 -1.21 5.85
CA SER A 55 2.09 -0.89 4.43
C SER A 55 2.50 -2.14 3.68
N ALA A 56 2.24 -2.18 2.38
CA ALA A 56 2.74 -3.23 1.50
C ALA A 56 3.54 -2.62 0.36
N VAL A 57 4.51 -3.38 -0.14
CA VAL A 57 5.14 -3.14 -1.43
C VAL A 57 4.93 -4.39 -2.27
N VAL A 58 4.41 -4.20 -3.48
CA VAL A 58 4.26 -5.28 -4.46
C VAL A 58 5.20 -5.00 -5.61
N LEU A 59 6.16 -5.91 -5.84
CA LEU A 59 6.99 -5.92 -7.04
C LEU A 59 6.52 -7.04 -7.98
N SER A 60 7.09 -7.08 -9.18
CA SER A 60 6.76 -8.07 -10.21
C SER A 60 6.95 -9.52 -9.74
N GLN A 61 7.92 -9.81 -8.87
CA GLN A 61 8.26 -11.19 -8.45
C GLN A 61 8.19 -11.41 -6.93
N GLU A 62 8.19 -10.34 -6.14
CA GLU A 62 8.15 -10.42 -4.68
C GLU A 62 7.19 -9.39 -4.10
N ALA A 63 6.82 -9.56 -2.84
CA ALA A 63 6.02 -8.59 -2.12
C ALA A 63 6.40 -8.62 -0.64
N ALA A 64 6.29 -7.47 0.01
CA ALA A 64 6.62 -7.29 1.41
C ALA A 64 5.49 -6.55 2.13
N ILE A 65 5.19 -6.97 3.35
CA ILE A 65 4.29 -6.26 4.25
C ILE A 65 5.07 -5.77 5.46
N PHE A 66 4.89 -4.49 5.76
CA PHE A 66 5.60 -3.72 6.76
C PHE A 66 4.66 -3.46 7.92
N THR A 67 5.07 -3.88 9.12
CA THR A 67 4.26 -3.72 10.34
C THR A 67 5.14 -3.35 11.52
N ASP A 68 4.59 -2.56 12.44
CA ASP A 68 5.24 -2.28 13.72
C ASP A 68 5.12 -3.45 14.73
N GLY A 69 5.79 -3.32 15.88
CA GLY A 69 5.89 -4.35 16.91
C GLY A 69 4.56 -4.90 17.42
N ARG A 70 3.47 -4.12 17.35
CA ARG A 70 2.13 -4.55 17.82
C ARG A 70 1.54 -5.67 16.96
N TYR A 71 1.92 -5.73 15.69
CA TYR A 71 1.27 -6.57 14.68
C TYR A 71 2.11 -7.76 14.21
N THR A 72 3.26 -8.01 14.84
CA THR A 72 4.21 -9.08 14.45
C THR A 72 3.61 -10.49 14.44
N LEU A 73 2.71 -10.80 15.37
CA LEU A 73 1.98 -12.08 15.40
C LEU A 73 0.77 -12.06 14.46
N GLN A 74 0.00 -10.96 14.47
CA GLN A 74 -1.21 -10.83 13.68
C GLN A 74 -0.94 -10.95 12.18
N VAL A 75 0.12 -10.31 11.67
CA VAL A 75 0.46 -10.37 10.25
C VAL A 75 0.75 -11.80 9.78
N ARG A 76 1.40 -12.61 10.62
CA ARG A 76 1.73 -14.01 10.33
C ARG A 76 0.50 -14.93 10.33
N GLN A 77 -0.54 -14.54 11.08
CA GLN A 77 -1.80 -15.29 11.13
C GLN A 77 -2.73 -14.92 9.96
N GLN A 78 -2.63 -13.69 9.46
CA GLN A 78 -3.59 -13.14 8.49
C GLN A 78 -3.07 -13.11 7.05
N VAL A 79 -1.75 -13.01 6.86
CA VAL A 79 -1.12 -12.81 5.55
C VAL A 79 -0.22 -14.01 5.24
N SER A 80 -0.38 -14.64 4.07
CA SER A 80 0.40 -15.84 3.71
C SER A 80 1.87 -15.53 3.43
N ALA A 81 2.76 -16.30 4.09
CA ALA A 81 4.21 -16.24 3.89
C ALA A 81 4.65 -16.74 2.50
N ASP A 82 3.79 -17.46 1.77
CA ASP A 82 4.09 -17.93 0.40
C ASP A 82 4.19 -16.78 -0.61
N HIS A 83 3.63 -15.62 -0.25
CA HIS A 83 3.53 -14.45 -1.14
C HIS A 83 4.15 -13.19 -0.54
N TRP A 84 4.25 -13.11 0.79
CA TRP A 84 4.62 -11.89 1.50
C TRP A 84 5.81 -12.13 2.44
N GLN A 85 6.84 -11.30 2.26
CA GLN A 85 7.87 -11.12 3.28
C GLN A 85 7.33 -10.25 4.41
N TYR A 86 7.60 -10.63 5.66
CA TYR A 86 7.24 -9.81 6.81
C TYR A 86 8.42 -8.92 7.22
N VAL A 87 8.25 -7.61 7.10
CA VAL A 87 9.31 -6.63 7.35
C VAL A 87 8.98 -5.80 8.59
N PRO A 88 9.84 -5.80 9.63
CA PRO A 88 9.58 -5.07 10.85
C PRO A 88 9.92 -3.58 10.70
N VAL A 89 9.00 -2.73 11.17
CA VAL A 89 9.18 -1.27 11.28
C VAL A 89 9.42 -0.90 12.75
N PRO A 90 10.36 0.00 13.09
CA PRO A 90 11.10 0.90 12.19
C PRO A 90 12.48 0.40 11.74
N GLN A 91 12.81 -0.88 11.95
CA GLN A 91 14.15 -1.42 11.66
C GLN A 91 14.50 -1.32 10.16
N VAL A 92 13.52 -1.51 9.29
CA VAL A 92 13.66 -1.35 7.84
C VAL A 92 12.60 -0.36 7.36
N SER A 93 13.02 0.70 6.66
CA SER A 93 12.08 1.64 6.03
C SER A 93 11.62 1.09 4.68
N ILE A 94 10.43 1.51 4.22
CA ILE A 94 9.92 1.13 2.90
C ILE A 94 10.89 1.61 1.80
N ALA A 95 11.46 2.80 1.96
CA ALA A 95 12.44 3.35 1.02
C ALA A 95 13.73 2.53 1.00
N SER A 96 14.28 2.15 2.16
CA SER A 96 15.49 1.31 2.20
C SER A 96 15.24 -0.06 1.59
N TRP A 97 14.09 -0.68 1.88
CA TRP A 97 13.71 -1.96 1.27
C TRP A 97 13.57 -1.85 -0.26
N LEU A 98 12.94 -0.78 -0.77
CA LEU A 98 12.87 -0.50 -2.20
C LEU A 98 14.26 -0.33 -2.84
N GLY A 99 15.17 0.39 -2.18
CA GLY A 99 16.55 0.56 -2.64
C GLY A 99 17.29 -0.79 -2.80
N GLU A 100 16.95 -1.78 -1.98
CA GLU A 100 17.54 -3.12 -2.05
C GLU A 100 16.83 -4.05 -3.05
N HIS A 101 15.51 -3.93 -3.22
CA HIS A 101 14.70 -4.96 -3.91
C HIS A 101 14.14 -4.50 -5.27
N ALA A 102 14.02 -3.20 -5.52
CA ALA A 102 13.54 -2.72 -6.82
C ALA A 102 14.46 -3.20 -7.96
N PRO A 103 13.89 -3.53 -9.15
CA PRO A 103 14.70 -3.87 -10.30
C PRO A 103 15.51 -2.64 -10.77
N GLU A 104 16.68 -2.91 -11.34
CA GLU A 104 17.52 -1.87 -11.95
C GLU A 104 16.75 -1.18 -13.08
N GLY A 105 16.72 0.16 -13.09
CA GLY A 105 15.92 0.93 -14.04
C GLY A 105 14.39 0.81 -13.85
N GLY A 106 13.94 0.20 -12.75
CA GLY A 106 12.54 -0.09 -12.50
C GLY A 106 11.66 1.13 -12.28
N ARG A 107 10.36 1.01 -12.60
CA ARG A 107 9.35 2.04 -12.38
C ARG A 107 8.45 1.66 -11.21
N ILE A 108 8.65 2.31 -10.06
CA ILE A 108 7.88 2.03 -8.84
C ILE A 108 6.78 3.07 -8.69
N GLY A 109 5.52 2.63 -8.77
CA GLY A 109 4.36 3.48 -8.60
C GLY A 109 4.05 3.79 -7.14
N TYR A 110 3.50 4.98 -6.89
CA TYR A 110 2.84 5.34 -5.63
C TYR A 110 1.67 6.26 -5.90
N ASP A 111 0.67 6.24 -5.03
CA ASP A 111 -0.46 7.16 -5.06
C ASP A 111 -0.08 8.48 -4.36
N PRO A 112 0.03 9.61 -5.07
CA PRO A 112 0.52 10.87 -4.49
C PRO A 112 -0.39 11.44 -3.39
N TRP A 113 -1.63 10.97 -3.27
CA TRP A 113 -2.54 11.38 -2.20
C TRP A 113 -2.28 10.67 -0.86
N LEU A 114 -1.54 9.56 -0.88
CA LEU A 114 -1.39 8.67 0.29
C LEU A 114 -0.01 8.74 0.94
N HIS A 115 0.87 9.62 0.46
CA HIS A 115 2.26 9.70 0.89
C HIS A 115 2.67 11.14 1.22
N THR A 116 3.47 11.28 2.27
CA THR A 116 4.04 12.59 2.61
C THR A 116 5.15 12.95 1.63
N ARG A 117 5.36 14.26 1.42
CA ARG A 117 6.50 14.75 0.64
C ARG A 117 7.84 14.20 1.16
N ALA A 118 8.00 14.13 2.49
CA ALA A 118 9.24 13.62 3.09
C ALA A 118 9.53 12.17 2.67
N TRP A 119 8.51 11.30 2.70
CA TRP A 119 8.64 9.92 2.24
C TRP A 119 8.97 9.85 0.74
N VAL A 120 8.33 10.69 -0.09
CA VAL A 120 8.60 10.72 -1.54
C VAL A 120 10.06 11.06 -1.83
N GLU A 121 10.64 12.04 -1.14
CA GLU A 121 12.06 12.40 -1.30
C GLU A 121 12.99 11.26 -0.85
N GLU A 122 12.68 10.60 0.27
CA GLU A 122 13.45 9.45 0.77
C GLU A 122 13.42 8.28 -0.24
N ALA A 123 12.24 7.93 -0.73
CA ALA A 123 12.05 6.84 -1.69
C ALA A 123 12.72 7.13 -3.04
N ARG A 124 12.64 8.38 -3.55
CA ARG A 124 13.37 8.78 -4.76
C ARG A 124 14.87 8.61 -4.61
N LYS A 125 15.43 9.02 -3.47
CA LYS A 125 16.86 8.88 -3.20
C LYS A 125 17.29 7.41 -3.16
N ALA A 126 16.52 6.56 -2.47
CA ALA A 126 16.84 5.15 -2.36
C ALA A 126 16.78 4.41 -3.72
N LEU A 127 15.81 4.77 -4.57
CA LEU A 127 15.66 4.18 -5.90
C LEU A 127 16.73 4.66 -6.90
N ALA A 128 17.23 5.90 -6.74
CA ALA A 128 18.21 6.49 -7.64
C ALA A 128 19.54 5.70 -7.71
N GLU A 129 19.93 5.03 -6.61
CA GLU A 129 21.14 4.19 -6.58
C GLU A 129 21.04 2.99 -7.55
N LYS A 130 19.82 2.57 -7.90
CA LYS A 130 19.53 1.53 -8.90
C LYS A 130 19.10 2.07 -10.27
N GLY A 131 19.16 3.39 -10.46
CA GLY A 131 18.59 4.05 -11.63
C GLY A 131 17.07 3.86 -11.76
N ALA A 132 16.39 3.43 -10.69
CA ALA A 132 14.95 3.23 -10.67
C ALA A 132 14.22 4.56 -10.41
N GLU A 133 12.99 4.66 -10.89
CA GLU A 133 12.17 5.86 -10.82
C GLU A 133 10.95 5.66 -9.92
N LEU A 134 10.65 6.67 -9.11
CA LEU A 134 9.39 6.76 -8.37
C LEU A 134 8.35 7.53 -9.19
N ILE A 135 7.28 6.84 -9.57
CA ILE A 135 6.23 7.30 -10.49
C ILE A 135 4.96 7.63 -9.70
N ALA A 136 4.53 8.89 -9.75
CA ALA A 136 3.22 9.27 -9.23
C ALA A 136 2.15 8.77 -10.21
N VAL A 137 1.20 7.99 -9.72
CA VAL A 137 0.09 7.48 -10.55
C VAL A 137 -1.12 8.41 -10.46
N ASP A 138 -1.87 8.54 -11.56
CA ASP A 138 -3.11 9.34 -11.58
C ASP A 138 -4.29 8.61 -10.92
N THR A 139 -4.26 7.28 -10.90
CA THR A 139 -5.31 6.43 -10.32
C THR A 139 -4.66 5.26 -9.61
N ASN A 140 -5.16 4.93 -8.41
CA ASN A 140 -4.65 3.82 -7.62
C ASN A 140 -4.90 2.48 -8.34
N PRO A 141 -3.86 1.69 -8.69
CA PRO A 141 -4.02 0.44 -9.44
C PRO A 141 -4.88 -0.61 -8.72
N ILE A 142 -4.96 -0.56 -7.38
CA ILE A 142 -5.85 -1.46 -6.62
C ILE A 142 -7.31 -1.21 -6.95
N ASP A 143 -7.70 0.06 -7.16
CA ASP A 143 -9.08 0.43 -7.44
C ASP A 143 -9.56 -0.15 -8.78
N ALA A 144 -8.66 -0.34 -9.74
CA ALA A 144 -8.95 -0.97 -11.02
C ALA A 144 -9.20 -2.49 -10.93
N VAL A 145 -8.72 -3.14 -9.85
CA VAL A 145 -8.83 -4.60 -9.64
C VAL A 145 -9.72 -4.97 -8.46
N TRP A 146 -10.37 -3.99 -7.83
CA TRP A 146 -11.30 -4.15 -6.73
C TRP A 146 -12.75 -3.87 -7.20
N PRO A 147 -13.42 -4.84 -7.85
CA PRO A 147 -14.71 -4.63 -8.50
C PRO A 147 -15.86 -4.32 -7.52
N ASP A 148 -15.77 -4.83 -6.30
CA ASP A 148 -16.74 -4.68 -5.21
C ASP A 148 -16.29 -3.65 -4.16
N ARG A 149 -15.48 -2.67 -4.56
CA ARG A 149 -15.01 -1.60 -3.67
C ARG A 149 -16.19 -0.84 -3.05
N PRO A 150 -16.26 -0.73 -1.70
CA PRO A 150 -17.29 0.05 -1.04
C PRO A 150 -17.27 1.51 -1.46
N ARG A 151 -18.44 2.15 -1.45
CA ARG A 151 -18.54 3.60 -1.66
C ARG A 151 -18.16 4.35 -0.37
N PRO A 152 -17.64 5.59 -0.48
CA PRO A 152 -17.56 6.47 0.67
C PRO A 152 -18.92 6.63 1.37
N SER A 153 -18.88 6.97 2.67
CA SER A 153 -20.09 7.22 3.46
C SER A 153 -20.99 8.28 2.80
N ASP A 154 -22.30 8.02 2.78
CA ASP A 154 -23.33 8.96 2.31
C ASP A 154 -23.92 9.81 3.46
N ALA A 155 -23.30 9.76 4.64
CA ALA A 155 -23.73 10.53 5.80
C ALA A 155 -23.76 12.03 5.50
N THR A 156 -24.90 12.65 5.79
CA THR A 156 -25.09 14.09 5.63
C THR A 156 -24.44 14.84 6.80
N LEU A 157 -23.76 15.94 6.52
CA LEU A 157 -23.23 16.83 7.56
C LEU A 157 -24.37 17.40 8.41
N SER A 158 -24.23 17.35 9.73
CA SER A 158 -25.14 17.95 10.69
C SER A 158 -24.43 19.05 11.47
N VAL A 159 -25.12 20.17 11.68
CA VAL A 159 -24.67 21.20 12.61
C VAL A 159 -24.86 20.68 14.03
N GLN A 160 -23.84 20.82 14.88
CA GLN A 160 -23.96 20.53 16.30
C GLN A 160 -24.57 21.75 16.99
N ASP A 161 -25.56 21.53 17.87
CA ASP A 161 -26.11 22.62 18.68
C ASP A 161 -25.05 23.16 19.63
N ASP A 162 -25.11 24.47 19.92
CA ASP A 162 -24.27 25.07 20.95
C ASP A 162 -24.60 24.39 22.30
N ALA A 163 -23.57 23.96 23.03
CA ALA A 163 -23.75 23.40 24.37
C ALA A 163 -24.42 24.43 25.29
N ALA A 164 -25.56 24.08 25.88
CA ALA A 164 -26.30 24.90 26.83
C ALA A 164 -25.58 25.07 28.17
#